data_AF-A0A846XH96-F1
#
_entry.id   AF-A0A846XH96-F1
#
_cell.length_a   1.000
_cell.length_b   1.000
_cell.length_c   1.000
_cell.angle_alpha   90.00
_cell.angle_beta   90.00
_cell.angle_gamma   90.00
#
_symmetry.space_group_name_H-M   'P 1'
#
loop_
_entity.id
_entity.type
_entity.pdbx_description
1 polymer ?
#
loop_
_entity_poly.entity_id
_entity_poly.type
_entity_poly.pdbx_seq_one_letter_code
_entity_poly.pdbx_strand_id
1 'polypeptide(L)'
;MTSQPSTLSAEPPEAEAGPGVQAGPPRVQPGGFFPPPRELRGNLNGWTYPAVFLVAILATFLAAQAALSIDSGEPLLTALHIAATIWVASFLPMISATSRGRSRIRVDGARFATDRGALVVRRSLGYEIALVICFLSPAALCAIYGIGVLTGNLTLRLPIPPWLAITVSVAVLGYLAVYARRPEIRRLVLTPMHIVVPTKTSIGNRVSWTAVERIAVQSRNNSKGTIRIEFPGRRPGRTGTKRIHAEKLSIGAAGTYWLIRFYHEHPEARAELSDDRAVERLRNYRVVDPFPG
;
A
#
# COMPACT_ATOMS: atom_id res chain seq x y z
N MET A 1 -63.22 9.15 -20.54
CA MET A 1 -62.76 10.38 -21.24
C MET A 1 -61.56 10.93 -20.48
N THR A 2 -60.36 10.60 -20.92
CA THR A 2 -59.11 11.28 -20.54
C THR A 2 -58.11 10.95 -21.64
N SER A 3 -57.99 11.87 -22.59
CA SER A 3 -57.10 11.84 -23.75
C SER A 3 -55.65 12.02 -23.29
N GLN A 4 -54.75 11.18 -23.80
CA GLN A 4 -53.29 11.38 -23.66
C GLN A 4 -52.84 12.53 -24.57
N PRO A 5 -51.89 13.38 -24.13
CA PRO A 5 -51.29 14.38 -24.99
C PRO A 5 -50.14 13.79 -25.80
N SER A 6 -50.27 13.86 -27.13
CA SER A 6 -49.22 13.65 -28.11
C SER A 6 -48.12 14.70 -27.94
N THR A 7 -46.88 14.27 -27.71
CA THR A 7 -45.71 15.14 -27.83
C THR A 7 -44.94 14.78 -29.10
N LEU A 8 -44.80 15.80 -29.94
CA LEU A 8 -44.13 15.80 -31.24
C LEU A 8 -42.65 15.44 -31.10
N SER A 9 -42.19 14.51 -31.95
CA SER A 9 -40.77 14.32 -32.24
C SER A 9 -40.21 15.56 -32.92
N ALA A 10 -39.19 16.17 -32.33
CA ALA A 10 -38.37 17.16 -32.99
C ALA A 10 -37.31 16.44 -33.83
N GLU A 11 -37.39 16.63 -35.14
CA GLU A 11 -36.37 16.24 -36.11
C GLU A 11 -35.11 17.11 -35.92
N PRO A 12 -33.91 16.53 -35.79
CA PRO A 12 -32.69 17.31 -35.68
C PRO A 12 -32.27 17.85 -37.05
N PRO A 13 -31.79 19.10 -37.15
CA PRO A 13 -31.38 19.68 -38.42
C PRO A 13 -30.14 18.98 -38.98
N GLU A 14 -30.20 18.63 -40.27
CA GLU A 14 -29.05 18.26 -41.08
C GLU A 14 -28.03 19.41 -41.07
N ALA A 15 -26.91 19.21 -40.38
CA ALA A 15 -25.76 20.08 -40.46
C ALA A 15 -24.90 19.67 -41.66
N GLU A 16 -24.81 20.57 -42.64
CA GLU A 16 -23.93 20.49 -43.80
C GLU A 16 -22.48 20.18 -43.40
N ALA A 17 -21.93 19.11 -43.97
CA ALA A 17 -20.53 18.73 -43.81
C ALA A 17 -19.64 19.59 -44.73
N GLY A 18 -19.00 20.61 -44.15
CA GLY A 18 -17.91 21.34 -44.80
C GLY A 18 -16.62 20.49 -44.88
N PRO A 19 -15.85 20.56 -45.98
CA PRO A 19 -14.68 19.72 -46.17
C PRO A 19 -13.44 20.28 -45.43
N GLY A 20 -12.69 19.39 -44.78
CA GLY A 20 -11.22 19.51 -44.78
C GLY A 20 -10.53 20.20 -43.60
N VAL A 21 -11.02 20.06 -42.36
CA VAL A 21 -10.14 20.26 -41.19
C VAL A 21 -9.71 18.87 -40.70
N GLN A 22 -8.51 18.43 -41.06
CA GLN A 22 -7.86 17.32 -40.38
C GLN A 22 -7.75 17.68 -38.90
N ALA A 23 -8.63 17.11 -38.07
CA ALA A 23 -8.49 17.17 -36.63
C ALA A 23 -7.14 16.52 -36.28
N GLY A 24 -6.16 17.35 -35.94
CA GLY A 24 -4.93 16.86 -35.33
C GLY A 24 -5.29 15.96 -34.13
N PRO A 25 -4.49 14.92 -33.84
CA PRO A 25 -4.84 13.96 -32.80
C PRO A 25 -5.19 14.72 -31.52
N PRO A 26 -6.31 14.40 -30.86
CA PRO A 26 -6.74 15.11 -29.68
C PRO A 26 -5.58 15.11 -28.69
N ARG A 27 -5.12 16.30 -28.29
CA ARG A 27 -4.19 16.45 -27.17
C ARG A 27 -4.94 15.94 -25.94
N VAL A 28 -4.79 14.65 -25.65
CA VAL A 28 -5.28 14.04 -24.42
C VAL A 28 -4.50 14.75 -23.32
N GLN A 29 -5.14 15.72 -22.67
CA GLN A 29 -4.59 16.29 -21.45
C GLN A 29 -4.42 15.13 -20.48
N PRO A 30 -3.28 15.02 -19.79
CA PRO A 30 -3.14 14.05 -18.72
C PRO A 30 -4.26 14.35 -17.74
N GLY A 31 -5.28 13.48 -17.69
CA GLY A 31 -6.26 13.53 -16.62
C GLY A 31 -5.46 13.52 -15.34
N GLY A 32 -5.71 14.46 -14.43
CA GLY A 32 -4.93 14.64 -13.19
C GLY A 32 -5.07 13.48 -12.20
N PHE A 33 -4.97 12.25 -12.69
CA PHE A 33 -5.10 10.97 -12.02
C PHE A 33 -4.46 9.85 -12.87
N PHE A 34 -3.95 8.81 -12.21
CA PHE A 34 -3.52 7.56 -12.83
C PHE A 34 -4.72 6.71 -13.17
N PRO A 35 -4.95 6.34 -14.45
CA PRO A 35 -6.01 5.42 -14.79
C PRO A 35 -5.69 4.06 -14.14
N PRO A 36 -6.59 3.45 -13.35
CA PRO A 36 -6.31 2.15 -12.76
C PRO A 36 -6.18 1.11 -13.90
N PRO A 37 -5.06 0.34 -13.93
CA PRO A 37 -4.92 -0.85 -14.76
C PRO A 37 -6.16 -1.73 -14.66
N ARG A 38 -6.55 -2.41 -15.75
CA ARG A 38 -7.75 -3.25 -15.78
C ARG A 38 -7.75 -4.27 -14.64
N GLU A 39 -6.58 -4.79 -14.30
CA GLU A 39 -6.33 -5.74 -13.21
C GLU A 39 -6.52 -5.16 -11.80
N LEU A 40 -6.46 -3.82 -11.67
CA LEU A 40 -6.74 -3.09 -10.44
C LEU A 40 -8.19 -2.59 -10.36
N ARG A 41 -8.96 -2.67 -11.45
CA ARG A 41 -10.40 -2.39 -11.46
C ARG A 41 -11.15 -3.54 -10.82
N GLY A 42 -11.26 -3.52 -9.50
CA GLY A 42 -11.98 -4.53 -8.76
C GLY A 42 -12.30 -4.06 -7.35
N ASN A 43 -13.50 -4.42 -6.89
CA ASN A 43 -14.02 -4.05 -5.59
C ASN A 43 -13.04 -4.48 -4.45
N LEU A 44 -13.13 -3.78 -3.32
CA LEU A 44 -12.54 -4.21 -2.04
C LEU A 44 -12.71 -5.72 -1.90
N ASN A 45 -11.65 -6.44 -1.52
CA ASN A 45 -11.77 -7.88 -1.29
C ASN A 45 -12.96 -8.11 -0.37
N GLY A 46 -13.88 -9.00 -0.72
CA GLY A 46 -15.07 -9.30 0.09
C GLY A 46 -14.72 -9.60 1.55
N TRP A 47 -13.50 -10.09 1.81
CA TRP A 47 -12.91 -10.31 3.13
C TRP A 47 -12.57 -9.07 3.96
N THR A 48 -12.45 -7.90 3.34
CA THR A 48 -12.08 -6.67 4.05
C THR A 48 -13.18 -6.23 5.00
N TYR A 49 -14.44 -6.34 4.58
CA TYR A 49 -15.61 -6.00 5.39
C TYR A 49 -15.78 -6.89 6.63
N PRO A 50 -15.79 -8.24 6.54
CA PRO A 50 -15.88 -9.09 7.71
C PRO A 50 -14.64 -8.94 8.61
N ALA A 51 -13.45 -8.71 8.05
CA ALA A 51 -12.27 -8.43 8.86
C ALA A 51 -12.40 -7.13 9.67
N VAL A 52 -12.87 -6.04 9.04
CA VAL A 52 -13.10 -4.76 9.73
C VAL A 52 -14.19 -4.91 10.78
N PHE A 53 -15.28 -5.61 10.47
CA PHE A 53 -16.37 -5.88 11.42
C PHE A 53 -15.89 -6.68 12.63
N LEU A 54 -15.14 -7.78 12.41
CA LEU A 54 -14.59 -8.61 13.47
C LEU A 54 -13.62 -7.82 14.36
N VAL A 55 -12.74 -7.02 13.75
CA VAL A 55 -11.80 -6.16 14.46
C VAL A 55 -12.54 -5.13 15.31
N ALA A 56 -13.60 -4.51 14.79
CA ALA A 56 -14.41 -3.56 15.53
C ALA A 56 -15.09 -4.23 16.74
N ILE A 57 -15.75 -5.38 16.55
CA ILE A 57 -16.38 -6.12 17.66
C ILE A 57 -15.36 -6.48 18.74
N LEU A 58 -14.22 -7.05 18.35
CA LEU A 58 -13.21 -7.49 19.30
C LEU A 58 -12.60 -6.29 20.04
N ALA A 59 -12.32 -5.17 19.35
CA ALA A 59 -11.84 -3.96 19.99
C ALA A 59 -12.86 -3.38 20.98
N THR A 60 -14.15 -3.33 20.62
CA THR A 60 -15.22 -2.87 21.52
C THR A 60 -15.35 -3.79 22.74
N PHE A 61 -15.30 -5.10 22.54
CA PHE A 61 -15.34 -6.07 23.64
C PHE A 61 -14.16 -5.88 24.59
N LEU A 62 -12.93 -5.76 24.08
CA LEU A 62 -11.74 -5.55 24.89
C LEU A 62 -11.75 -4.19 25.60
N ALA A 63 -12.29 -3.16 24.96
CA ALA A 63 -12.48 -1.84 25.57
C ALA A 63 -13.49 -1.89 26.73
N ALA A 64 -14.58 -2.66 26.58
CA ALA A 64 -15.54 -2.89 27.65
C ALA A 64 -14.91 -3.66 28.82
N GLN A 65 -14.08 -4.68 28.55
CA GLN A 65 -13.32 -5.38 29.60
C GLN A 65 -12.33 -4.45 30.31
N ALA A 66 -11.68 -3.54 29.57
CA ALA A 66 -10.81 -2.53 30.17
C ALA A 66 -11.59 -1.58 31.09
N ALA A 67 -12.80 -1.17 30.71
CA ALA A 67 -13.66 -0.33 31.54
C ALA A 67 -14.08 -1.06 32.84
N LEU A 68 -14.49 -2.32 32.72
CA LEU A 68 -14.89 -3.14 33.88
C LEU A 68 -13.72 -3.39 34.84
N SER A 69 -12.48 -3.53 34.34
CA SER A 69 -11.30 -3.74 35.20
C SER A 69 -10.83 -2.47 35.92
N ILE A 70 -11.26 -1.28 35.47
CA ILE A 70 -11.02 -0.03 36.22
C ILE A 70 -11.82 -0.07 37.52
N ASP A 71 -13.08 -0.51 37.45
CA ASP A 71 -13.97 -0.59 38.61
C ASP A 71 -13.51 -1.65 39.63
N SER A 72 -12.85 -2.71 39.17
CA SER A 72 -12.28 -3.74 40.06
C SER A 72 -10.98 -3.33 40.75
N GLY A 73 -10.43 -2.15 40.44
CA GLY A 73 -9.18 -1.66 41.03
C GLY A 73 -7.93 -2.44 40.62
N GLU A 74 -7.97 -3.14 39.49
CA GLU A 74 -6.84 -3.93 38.97
C GLU A 74 -6.11 -3.19 37.84
N PRO A 75 -5.10 -2.35 38.15
CA PRO A 75 -4.47 -1.47 37.16
C PRO A 75 -3.71 -2.24 36.07
N LEU A 76 -3.10 -3.39 36.41
CA LEU A 76 -2.37 -4.21 35.44
C LEU A 76 -3.31 -4.92 34.48
N LEU A 77 -4.44 -5.44 34.97
CA LEU A 77 -5.45 -6.06 34.12
C LEU A 77 -6.06 -5.02 33.18
N THR A 78 -6.30 -3.81 33.67
CA THR A 78 -6.74 -2.67 32.86
C THR A 78 -5.73 -2.34 31.76
N ALA A 79 -4.44 -2.19 32.12
CA ALA A 79 -3.38 -1.91 31.15
C ALA A 79 -3.26 -3.01 30.08
N LEU A 80 -3.45 -4.27 30.47
CA LEU A 80 -3.45 -5.42 29.56
C LEU A 80 -4.59 -5.32 28.53
N HIS A 81 -5.83 -5.05 28.98
CA HIS A 81 -6.97 -4.89 28.08
C HIS A 81 -6.84 -3.67 27.16
N ILE A 82 -6.29 -2.55 27.66
CA ILE A 82 -5.99 -1.37 26.83
C ILE A 82 -4.96 -1.73 25.76
N ALA A 83 -3.86 -2.39 26.12
CA ALA A 83 -2.84 -2.82 25.16
C ALA A 83 -3.41 -3.77 24.09
N ALA A 84 -4.26 -4.72 24.50
CA ALA A 84 -4.96 -5.64 23.59
C ALA A 84 -5.92 -4.88 22.66
N THR A 85 -6.69 -3.93 23.20
CA THR A 85 -7.61 -3.08 22.43
C THR A 85 -6.85 -2.28 21.38
N ILE A 86 -5.75 -1.62 21.75
CA ILE A 86 -4.91 -0.85 20.82
C ILE A 86 -4.34 -1.77 19.75
N TRP A 87 -3.89 -2.97 20.12
CA TRP A 87 -3.37 -3.94 19.16
C TRP A 87 -4.42 -4.34 18.12
N VAL A 88 -5.60 -4.74 18.57
CA VAL A 88 -6.70 -5.12 17.68
C VAL A 88 -7.13 -3.92 16.83
N ALA A 89 -7.35 -2.76 17.43
CA ALA A 89 -7.77 -1.54 16.73
C ALA A 89 -6.74 -1.07 15.69
N SER A 90 -5.44 -1.32 15.90
CA SER A 90 -4.37 -0.93 14.98
C SER A 90 -4.43 -1.61 13.62
N PHE A 91 -5.15 -2.74 13.50
CA PHE A 91 -5.40 -3.37 12.20
C PHE A 91 -6.29 -2.52 11.29
N LEU A 92 -7.21 -1.71 11.84
CA LEU A 92 -8.10 -0.85 11.06
C LEU A 92 -7.33 0.20 10.23
N PRO A 93 -6.44 1.05 10.82
CA PRO A 93 -5.66 1.99 10.02
C PRO A 93 -4.69 1.29 9.06
N MET A 94 -4.21 0.07 9.38
CA MET A 94 -3.37 -0.70 8.46
C MET A 94 -4.16 -1.20 7.23
N ILE A 95 -5.36 -1.74 7.45
CA ILE A 95 -6.29 -2.16 6.37
C ILE A 95 -6.71 -0.93 5.55
N SER A 96 -7.06 0.17 6.21
CA SER A 96 -7.43 1.43 5.56
C SER A 96 -6.29 1.99 4.70
N ALA A 97 -5.06 2.03 5.23
CA ALA A 97 -3.89 2.52 4.49
C ALA A 97 -3.57 1.66 3.27
N THR A 98 -3.64 0.33 3.39
CA THR A 98 -3.43 -0.57 2.25
C THR A 98 -4.56 -0.50 1.23
N SER A 99 -5.81 -0.40 1.67
CA SER A 99 -6.97 -0.16 0.81
C SER A 99 -6.84 1.14 0.02
N ARG A 100 -6.55 2.25 0.70
CA ARG A 100 -6.29 3.55 0.07
C ARG A 100 -5.13 3.46 -0.91
N GLY A 101 -4.06 2.74 -0.59
CA GLY A 101 -2.95 2.55 -1.52
C GLY A 101 -3.30 1.75 -2.79
N ARG A 102 -4.29 0.85 -2.72
CA ARG A 102 -4.81 0.13 -3.91
C ARG A 102 -5.65 1.03 -4.82
N SER A 103 -6.51 1.87 -4.22
CA SER A 103 -7.43 2.75 -4.95
C SER A 103 -6.88 4.14 -5.23
N ARG A 104 -5.68 4.47 -4.74
CA ARG A 104 -5.05 5.78 -4.94
C ARG A 104 -4.71 5.97 -6.42
N ILE A 105 -5.42 6.92 -7.02
CA ILE A 105 -5.22 7.40 -8.38
C ILE A 105 -4.56 8.78 -8.43
N ARG A 106 -4.54 9.53 -7.33
CA ARG A 106 -3.85 10.84 -7.24
C ARG A 106 -2.60 10.75 -6.39
N VAL A 107 -1.57 11.53 -6.73
CA VAL A 107 -0.29 11.60 -5.99
C VAL A 107 -0.20 12.77 -5.03
N ASP A 108 -1.30 13.48 -4.79
CA ASP A 108 -1.37 14.58 -3.82
C ASP A 108 -0.92 14.10 -2.43
N GLY A 109 0.07 14.79 -1.86
CA GLY A 109 0.65 14.44 -0.56
C GLY A 109 1.44 13.11 -0.53
N ALA A 110 1.80 12.55 -1.68
CA ALA A 110 2.67 11.38 -1.72
C ALA A 110 4.14 11.75 -1.41
N ARG A 111 4.87 10.80 -0.83
CA ARG A 111 6.24 10.95 -0.32
C ARG A 111 7.24 10.35 -1.30
N PHE A 112 7.57 11.12 -2.33
CA PHE A 112 8.61 10.77 -3.29
C PHE A 112 9.50 11.99 -3.55
N ALA A 113 10.78 11.74 -3.80
CA ALA A 113 11.78 12.77 -4.05
C ALA A 113 12.99 12.17 -4.78
N THR A 114 13.77 13.01 -5.41
CA THR A 114 15.11 12.67 -5.88
C THR A 114 16.06 12.65 -4.68
N ASP A 115 16.77 11.54 -4.46
CA ASP A 115 17.74 11.38 -3.37
C ASP A 115 18.96 10.62 -3.92
N ARG A 116 20.14 11.24 -3.87
CA ARG A 116 21.43 10.68 -4.34
C ARG A 116 21.38 10.14 -5.79
N GLY A 117 20.78 10.92 -6.71
CA GLY A 117 20.73 10.54 -8.12
C GLY A 117 19.75 9.40 -8.43
N ALA A 118 18.72 9.24 -7.60
CA ALA A 118 17.68 8.24 -7.79
C ALA A 118 16.31 8.77 -7.37
N LEU A 119 15.26 8.35 -8.08
CA LEU A 119 13.89 8.58 -7.66
C LEU A 119 13.53 7.62 -6.53
N VAL A 120 13.28 8.17 -5.35
CA VAL A 120 12.94 7.41 -4.14
C VAL A 120 11.48 7.59 -3.80
N VAL A 121 10.72 6.50 -3.86
CA VAL A 121 9.32 6.43 -3.44
C VAL A 121 9.25 5.76 -2.07
N ARG A 122 8.76 6.49 -1.07
CA ARG A 122 8.64 6.01 0.32
C ARG A 122 7.30 5.33 0.56
N ARG A 123 7.19 4.60 1.67
CA ARG A 123 5.90 4.10 2.16
C ARG A 123 4.96 5.23 2.57
N SER A 124 3.67 4.96 2.49
CA SER A 124 2.63 5.82 3.05
C SER A 124 2.87 6.01 4.55
N LEU A 125 2.85 7.26 5.03
CA LEU A 125 3.04 7.58 6.45
C LEU A 125 2.00 6.85 7.33
N GLY A 126 0.74 6.83 6.88
CA GLY A 126 -0.33 6.12 7.60
C GLY A 126 -0.07 4.63 7.74
N TYR A 127 0.53 3.99 6.72
CA TYR A 127 0.93 2.59 6.80
C TYR A 127 2.12 2.39 7.77
N GLU A 128 3.10 3.28 7.75
CA GLU A 128 4.24 3.22 8.67
C GLU A 128 3.82 3.36 10.13
N ILE A 129 2.96 4.34 10.44
CA ILE A 129 2.43 4.56 11.79
C ILE A 129 1.60 3.36 12.24
N ALA A 130 0.66 2.90 11.41
CA ALA A 130 -0.18 1.76 11.75
C ALA A 130 0.65 0.48 12.00
N LEU A 131 1.69 0.25 11.20
CA LEU A 131 2.60 -0.88 11.40
C LEU A 131 3.36 -0.76 12.72
N VAL A 132 3.89 0.42 13.06
CA VAL A 132 4.60 0.61 14.34
C VAL A 132 3.68 0.36 15.52
N ILE A 133 2.46 0.92 15.50
CA ILE A 133 1.47 0.69 16.57
C ILE A 133 1.11 -0.80 16.65
N CYS A 134 0.91 -1.47 15.51
CA CYS A 134 0.55 -2.89 15.43
C CYS A 134 1.63 -3.82 15.99
N PHE A 135 2.91 -3.43 16.00
CA PHE A 135 3.98 -4.21 16.62
C PHE A 135 4.30 -3.76 18.04
N LEU A 136 4.17 -2.46 18.34
CA LEU A 136 4.46 -1.94 19.68
C LEU A 136 3.41 -2.37 20.71
N SER A 137 2.13 -2.40 20.31
CA SER A 137 1.02 -2.81 21.19
C SER A 137 1.09 -4.27 21.66
N PRO A 138 1.36 -5.30 20.83
CA PRO A 138 1.55 -6.65 21.32
C PRO A 138 2.85 -6.80 22.11
N ALA A 139 3.91 -6.01 21.82
CA ALA A 139 5.11 -6.00 22.66
C ALA A 139 4.79 -5.48 24.08
N ALA A 140 3.99 -4.41 24.18
CA ALA A 140 3.50 -3.90 25.46
C ALA A 140 2.61 -4.94 26.17
N LEU A 141 1.68 -5.57 25.45
CA LEU A 141 0.82 -6.64 25.97
C LEU A 141 1.65 -7.78 26.58
N CYS A 142 2.64 -8.28 25.84
CA CYS A 142 3.52 -9.35 26.30
C CYS A 142 4.39 -8.94 27.49
N ALA A 143 4.86 -7.69 27.53
CA ALA A 143 5.61 -7.17 28.68
C ALA A 143 4.74 -7.05 29.93
N ILE A 144 3.54 -6.49 29.81
CA ILE A 144 2.58 -6.34 30.92
C ILE A 144 2.21 -7.73 31.48
N TYR A 145 1.87 -8.68 30.60
CA TYR A 145 1.57 -10.05 31.03
C TYR A 145 2.77 -10.72 31.70
N GLY A 146 3.93 -10.71 31.03
CA GLY A 146 5.12 -11.42 31.52
C GLY A 146 5.65 -10.87 32.83
N ILE A 147 5.75 -9.54 32.96
CA ILE A 147 6.18 -8.88 34.20
C ILE A 147 5.11 -9.09 35.28
N GLY A 148 3.84 -8.84 34.98
CA GLY A 148 2.75 -8.94 35.96
C GLY A 148 2.62 -10.34 36.58
N VAL A 149 2.77 -11.40 35.78
CA VAL A 149 2.73 -12.78 36.27
C VAL A 149 3.99 -13.13 37.07
N LEU A 150 5.18 -12.71 36.63
CA LEU A 150 6.42 -12.98 37.38
C LEU A 150 6.46 -12.28 38.73
N THR A 151 5.91 -11.06 38.82
CA THR A 151 5.85 -10.32 40.08
C THR A 151 4.67 -10.72 40.97
N GLY A 152 3.81 -11.64 40.52
CA GLY A 152 2.61 -12.06 41.27
C GLY A 152 1.49 -11.02 41.31
N ASN A 153 1.58 -9.94 40.51
CA ASN A 153 0.59 -8.86 40.48
C ASN A 153 -0.52 -9.09 39.44
N LEU A 154 -0.40 -10.13 38.62
CA LEU A 154 -1.41 -10.55 37.64
C LEU A 154 -1.73 -12.04 37.85
N THR A 155 -2.99 -12.34 38.12
CA THR A 155 -3.48 -13.71 38.40
C THR A 155 -3.89 -14.47 37.15
N LEU A 156 -3.84 -13.82 35.97
CA LEU A 156 -4.21 -14.40 34.68
C LEU A 156 -3.27 -15.55 34.30
N ARG A 157 -3.79 -16.79 34.25
CA ARG A 157 -3.04 -17.98 33.85
C ARG A 157 -3.28 -18.28 32.37
N LEU A 158 -2.40 -17.81 31.50
CA LEU A 158 -2.34 -18.27 30.11
C LEU A 158 -1.42 -19.50 30.02
N PRO A 159 -1.61 -20.40 29.03
CA PRO A 159 -0.70 -21.53 28.79
C PRO A 159 0.68 -21.10 28.24
N ILE A 160 1.09 -19.85 28.48
CA ILE A 160 2.31 -19.24 27.97
C ILE A 160 3.19 -18.88 29.18
N PRO A 161 4.40 -19.44 29.28
CA PRO A 161 5.34 -19.07 30.32
C PRO A 161 5.65 -17.57 30.30
N PRO A 162 5.70 -16.87 31.45
CA PRO A 162 5.81 -15.42 31.46
C PRO A 162 7.17 -14.92 30.93
N TRP A 163 8.26 -15.67 31.14
CA TRP A 163 9.57 -15.37 30.56
C TRP A 163 9.57 -15.40 29.02
N LEU A 164 8.76 -16.27 28.41
CA LEU A 164 8.60 -16.34 26.97
C LEU A 164 7.89 -15.08 26.44
N ALA A 165 6.87 -14.58 27.15
CA ALA A 165 6.20 -13.34 26.80
C ALA A 165 7.17 -12.14 26.83
N ILE A 166 8.01 -12.03 27.86
CA ILE A 166 9.04 -10.99 27.94
C ILE A 166 10.03 -11.12 26.77
N THR A 167 10.47 -12.33 26.46
CA THR A 167 11.40 -12.60 25.35
C THR A 167 10.80 -12.16 24.01
N VAL A 168 9.52 -12.45 23.76
CA VAL A 168 8.79 -12.00 22.56
C VAL A 168 8.72 -10.47 22.53
N SER A 169 8.41 -9.82 23.65
CA SER A 169 8.39 -8.34 23.73
C SER A 169 9.74 -7.73 23.34
N VAL A 170 10.83 -8.22 23.94
CA VAL A 170 12.20 -7.77 23.63
C VAL A 170 12.55 -8.02 22.17
N ALA A 171 12.20 -9.19 21.63
CA ALA A 171 12.44 -9.53 20.22
C ALA A 171 11.68 -8.59 19.26
N VAL A 172 10.43 -8.25 19.56
CA VAL A 172 9.63 -7.32 18.75
C VAL A 172 10.18 -5.89 18.83
N LEU A 173 10.59 -5.43 20.01
CA LEU A 173 11.25 -4.13 20.18
C LEU A 173 12.59 -4.07 19.42
N GLY A 174 13.39 -5.13 19.50
CA GLY A 174 14.62 -5.29 18.73
C GLY A 174 14.36 -5.25 17.22
N TYR A 175 13.31 -5.95 16.76
CA TYR A 175 12.86 -5.89 15.37
C TYR A 175 12.45 -4.46 14.96
N LEU A 176 11.70 -3.74 15.80
CA LEU A 176 11.31 -2.35 15.52
C LEU A 176 12.53 -1.41 15.46
N ALA A 177 13.52 -1.60 16.32
CA ALA A 177 14.77 -0.84 16.29
C ALA A 177 15.57 -1.10 15.00
N VAL A 178 15.70 -2.37 14.59
CA VAL A 178 16.33 -2.74 13.30
C VAL A 178 15.53 -2.19 12.13
N TYR A 179 14.20 -2.29 12.19
CA TYR A 179 13.29 -1.75 11.18
C TYR A 179 13.46 -0.23 11.06
N ALA A 180 13.62 0.51 12.17
CA ALA A 180 13.89 1.95 12.21
C ALA A 180 15.23 2.33 11.57
N ARG A 181 16.27 1.53 11.81
CA ARG A 181 17.62 1.77 11.29
C ARG A 181 17.81 1.40 9.82
N ARG A 182 16.90 0.64 9.21
CA ARG A 182 17.02 0.14 7.82
C ARG A 182 16.00 0.82 6.87
N PRO A 183 16.28 2.04 6.39
CA PRO A 183 15.37 2.75 5.49
C PRO A 183 15.17 2.04 4.13
N GLU A 184 16.14 1.23 3.69
CA GLU A 184 16.10 0.49 2.42
C GLU A 184 14.90 -0.46 2.31
N ILE A 185 14.45 -1.04 3.43
CA ILE A 185 13.31 -1.99 3.46
C ILE A 185 11.98 -1.28 3.14
N ARG A 186 11.96 0.06 3.20
CA ARG A 186 10.76 0.91 3.12
C ARG A 186 10.71 1.78 1.87
N ARG A 187 11.71 1.70 1.01
CA ARG A 187 11.88 2.60 -0.14
C ARG A 187 11.94 1.79 -1.41
N LEU A 188 11.13 2.17 -2.39
CA LEU A 188 11.36 1.80 -3.78
C LEU A 188 12.32 2.83 -4.35
N VAL A 189 13.46 2.39 -4.86
CA VAL A 189 14.47 3.27 -5.45
C VAL A 189 14.59 2.92 -6.93
N LEU A 190 14.37 3.91 -7.79
CA LEU A 190 14.52 3.79 -9.24
C LEU A 190 15.75 4.59 -9.65
N THR A 191 16.74 3.90 -10.20
CA THR A 191 17.94 4.52 -10.78
C THR A 191 17.91 4.34 -12.29
N PRO A 192 18.72 5.06 -13.08
CA PRO A 192 18.79 4.84 -14.53
C PRO A 192 19.15 3.40 -14.92
N MET A 193 19.88 2.67 -14.05
CA MET A 193 20.39 1.32 -14.34
C MET A 193 19.53 0.19 -13.78
N HIS A 194 18.91 0.38 -12.61
CA HIS A 194 18.19 -0.68 -11.92
C HIS A 194 17.05 -0.18 -11.03
N ILE A 195 16.15 -1.10 -10.73
CA ILE A 195 15.05 -1.00 -9.77
C ILE A 195 15.49 -1.67 -8.47
N VAL A 196 15.50 -0.94 -7.35
CA VAL A 196 15.68 -1.50 -6.01
C VAL A 196 14.31 -1.72 -5.37
N VAL A 197 13.92 -2.99 -5.27
CA VAL A 197 12.62 -3.40 -4.71
C VAL A 197 12.67 -3.39 -3.18
N PRO A 198 11.67 -2.84 -2.48
CA PRO A 198 11.59 -2.95 -1.03
C PRO A 198 11.27 -4.40 -0.63
N THR A 199 12.25 -5.15 -0.11
CA THR A 199 12.00 -6.49 0.45
C THR A 199 12.49 -6.62 1.89
N LYS A 200 12.01 -7.66 2.58
CA LYS A 200 12.36 -7.97 3.98
C LYS A 200 13.83 -8.38 4.13
N THR A 201 14.48 -8.85 3.06
CA THR A 201 15.86 -9.34 3.06
C THR A 201 16.69 -8.52 2.07
N SER A 202 17.65 -7.73 2.57
CA SER A 202 18.39 -6.72 1.78
C SER A 202 19.28 -7.33 0.66
N ILE A 203 19.63 -8.62 0.76
CA ILE A 203 20.59 -9.26 -0.15
C ILE A 203 19.93 -9.56 -1.51
N GLY A 204 20.19 -8.72 -2.52
CA GLY A 204 19.83 -9.00 -3.93
C GLY A 204 18.47 -8.45 -4.39
N ASN A 205 18.08 -7.26 -3.95
CA ASN A 205 16.82 -6.61 -4.34
C ASN A 205 16.91 -5.69 -5.56
N ARG A 206 18.00 -5.78 -6.32
CA ARG A 206 18.21 -4.99 -7.53
C ARG A 206 17.76 -5.79 -8.74
N VAL A 207 16.98 -5.17 -9.61
CA VAL A 207 16.60 -5.72 -10.92
C VAL A 207 17.07 -4.73 -11.98
N SER A 208 17.94 -5.16 -12.89
CA SER A 208 18.35 -4.33 -14.02
C SER A 208 17.15 -4.05 -14.91
N TRP A 209 17.00 -2.83 -15.42
CA TRP A 209 15.95 -2.50 -16.38
C TRP A 209 16.02 -3.37 -17.64
N THR A 210 17.24 -3.69 -18.09
CA THR A 210 17.48 -4.54 -19.27
C THR A 210 17.09 -5.99 -19.06
N ALA A 211 16.97 -6.44 -17.82
CA ALA A 211 16.55 -7.80 -17.49
C ALA A 211 15.04 -7.92 -17.29
N VAL A 212 14.29 -6.81 -17.29
CA VAL A 212 12.84 -6.84 -17.11
C VAL A 212 12.19 -7.29 -18.41
N GLU A 213 11.56 -8.47 -18.38
CA GLU A 213 10.80 -9.00 -19.51
C GLU A 213 9.36 -8.49 -19.49
N ARG A 214 8.73 -8.51 -18.31
CA ARG A 214 7.33 -8.17 -18.15
C ARG A 214 7.05 -7.48 -16.81
N ILE A 215 6.22 -6.44 -16.89
CA ILE A 215 5.63 -5.77 -15.73
C ILE A 215 4.14 -6.07 -15.74
N ALA A 216 3.65 -6.73 -14.69
CA ALA A 216 2.24 -7.09 -14.57
C ALA A 216 1.70 -6.73 -13.20
N VAL A 217 0.42 -6.38 -13.13
CA VAL A 217 -0.25 -6.21 -11.85
C VAL A 217 -0.85 -7.55 -11.40
N GLN A 218 -0.55 -7.94 -10.17
CA GLN A 218 -1.13 -9.14 -9.60
C GLN A 218 -2.54 -8.84 -9.06
N SER A 219 -3.56 -9.37 -9.74
CA SER A 219 -4.98 -9.16 -9.36
C SER A 219 -5.54 -10.23 -8.41
N ARG A 220 -4.80 -11.31 -8.14
CA ARG A 220 -5.31 -12.44 -7.33
C ARG A 220 -5.77 -11.94 -5.94
N ASN A 221 -6.88 -12.49 -5.44
CA ASN A 221 -7.62 -12.01 -4.25
C ASN A 221 -6.74 -11.57 -3.06
N ASN A 222 -5.63 -12.24 -2.74
CA ASN A 222 -4.75 -11.86 -1.61
C ASN A 222 -3.54 -10.98 -1.97
N SER A 223 -3.43 -10.49 -3.21
CA SER A 223 -2.28 -9.72 -3.70
C SER A 223 -2.66 -8.49 -4.54
N LYS A 224 -3.91 -8.03 -4.46
CA LYS A 224 -4.35 -6.80 -5.12
C LYS A 224 -3.45 -5.62 -4.73
N GLY A 225 -2.94 -4.91 -5.72
CA GLY A 225 -2.00 -3.80 -5.56
C GLY A 225 -0.52 -4.18 -5.56
N THR A 226 -0.19 -5.48 -5.71
CA THR A 226 1.18 -5.93 -5.89
C THR A 226 1.57 -5.89 -7.37
N ILE A 227 2.73 -5.30 -7.66
CA ILE A 227 3.32 -5.29 -9.00
C ILE A 227 4.33 -6.43 -9.08
N ARG A 228 4.21 -7.24 -10.12
CA ARG A 228 5.10 -8.35 -10.45
C ARG A 228 6.07 -7.88 -11.53
N ILE A 229 7.37 -8.02 -11.25
CA ILE A 229 8.44 -7.85 -12.22
C ILE A 229 8.99 -9.23 -12.55
N GLU A 230 8.89 -9.61 -13.82
CA GLU A 230 9.41 -10.86 -14.37
C GLU A 230 10.73 -10.60 -15.10
N PHE A 231 11.71 -11.49 -14.91
CA PHE A 231 13.06 -11.40 -15.48
C PHE A 231 13.61 -12.82 -15.70
N PRO A 232 14.62 -13.02 -16.56
CA PRO A 232 15.17 -14.34 -16.79
C PRO A 232 15.79 -14.89 -15.50
N GLY A 233 15.40 -16.11 -15.13
CA GLY A 233 15.93 -16.79 -13.96
C GLY A 233 17.33 -17.36 -14.21
N ARG A 234 18.02 -17.75 -13.13
CA ARG A 234 19.37 -18.32 -13.21
C ARG A 234 19.46 -19.66 -13.98
N ARG A 235 18.34 -20.33 -14.20
CA ARG A 235 18.28 -21.60 -14.94
C ARG A 235 17.51 -21.36 -16.24
N PRO A 236 17.98 -21.91 -17.38
CA PRO A 236 17.25 -21.81 -18.64
C PRO A 236 15.82 -22.32 -18.47
N GLY A 237 14.85 -21.57 -19.00
CA GLY A 237 13.42 -21.87 -18.91
C GLY A 237 12.74 -21.54 -17.57
N ARG A 238 13.46 -20.99 -16.58
CA ARG A 238 12.83 -20.49 -15.35
C ARG A 238 12.74 -18.97 -15.35
N THR A 239 11.55 -18.43 -15.10
CA THR A 239 11.35 -16.99 -14.92
C THR A 239 11.55 -16.60 -13.45
N GLY A 240 12.48 -15.67 -13.22
CA GLY A 240 12.63 -14.97 -11.95
C GLY A 240 11.46 -14.01 -11.72
N THR A 241 11.04 -13.84 -10.47
CA THR A 241 9.96 -12.92 -10.14
C THR A 241 10.29 -12.12 -8.89
N LYS A 242 10.10 -10.80 -8.95
CA LYS A 242 10.10 -9.91 -7.79
C LYS A 242 8.73 -9.27 -7.63
N ARG A 243 8.32 -9.07 -6.38
CA ARG A 243 7.02 -8.50 -6.03
C ARG A 243 7.23 -7.17 -5.30
N ILE A 244 6.56 -6.14 -5.78
CA ILE A 244 6.50 -4.83 -5.14
C ILE A 244 5.11 -4.69 -4.54
N HIS A 245 5.02 -4.55 -3.22
CA HIS A 245 3.79 -4.23 -2.51
C HIS A 245 3.44 -2.75 -2.69
N ALA A 246 3.01 -2.37 -3.89
CA ALA A 246 2.80 -0.99 -4.27
C ALA A 246 1.62 -0.34 -3.53
N GLU A 247 0.71 -1.14 -2.99
CA GLU A 247 -0.34 -0.67 -2.08
C GLU A 247 0.19 -0.06 -0.77
N LYS A 248 1.46 -0.30 -0.43
CA LYS A 248 2.12 0.26 0.77
C LYS A 248 2.91 1.52 0.46
N LEU A 249 3.17 1.79 -0.82
CA LEU A 249 3.92 2.96 -1.28
C LEU A 249 3.02 4.20 -1.27
N SER A 250 3.61 5.37 -1.08
CA SER A 250 2.85 6.62 -0.99
C SER A 250 2.18 7.01 -2.30
N ILE A 251 2.68 6.57 -3.45
CA ILE A 251 2.08 6.86 -4.76
C ILE A 251 0.99 5.85 -5.15
N GLY A 252 0.78 4.81 -4.33
CA GLY A 252 -0.22 3.77 -4.57
C GLY A 252 0.13 2.80 -5.70
N ALA A 253 -0.75 1.82 -5.90
CA ALA A 253 -0.55 0.74 -6.86
C ALA A 253 -0.55 1.22 -8.31
N ALA A 254 -1.52 2.07 -8.69
CA ALA A 254 -1.63 2.59 -10.04
C ALA A 254 -0.43 3.49 -10.41
N GLY A 255 -0.09 4.46 -9.55
CA GLY A 255 1.06 5.34 -9.77
C GLY A 255 2.38 4.57 -9.86
N THR A 256 2.58 3.55 -9.01
CA THR A 256 3.78 2.72 -9.08
C THR A 256 3.83 1.89 -10.37
N TYR A 257 2.69 1.35 -10.82
CA TYR A 257 2.63 0.56 -12.05
C TYR A 257 3.01 1.41 -13.27
N TRP A 258 2.35 2.55 -13.45
CA TRP A 258 2.62 3.45 -14.58
C TRP A 258 4.03 4.00 -14.56
N LEU A 259 4.55 4.37 -13.37
CA LEU A 259 5.91 4.83 -13.22
C LEU A 259 6.93 3.78 -13.71
N ILE A 260 6.83 2.53 -13.24
CA ILE A 260 7.79 1.48 -13.63
C ILE A 260 7.61 1.12 -15.09
N ARG A 261 6.36 1.03 -15.57
CA ARG A 261 6.06 0.71 -16.97
C ARG A 261 6.64 1.75 -17.92
N PHE A 262 6.40 3.04 -17.67
CA PHE A 262 6.91 4.12 -18.49
C PHE A 262 8.43 4.05 -18.67
N TYR A 263 9.20 3.92 -17.59
CA TYR A 263 10.67 3.83 -17.69
C TYR A 263 11.18 2.49 -18.22
N HIS A 264 10.35 1.44 -18.22
CA HIS A 264 10.66 0.20 -18.92
C HIS A 264 10.50 0.38 -20.42
N GLU A 265 9.39 0.97 -20.87
CA GLU A 265 9.05 1.23 -22.28
C GLU A 265 9.87 2.38 -22.91
N HIS A 266 10.36 3.32 -22.10
CA HIS A 266 11.19 4.48 -22.51
C HIS A 266 12.61 4.45 -21.90
N PRO A 267 13.54 3.60 -22.40
CA PRO A 267 14.92 3.57 -21.95
C PRO A 267 15.64 4.92 -22.00
N GLU A 268 15.35 5.73 -23.01
CA GLU A 268 15.90 7.06 -23.24
C GLU A 268 15.54 8.06 -22.14
N ALA A 269 14.37 7.90 -21.51
CA ALA A 269 13.92 8.75 -20.43
C ALA A 269 14.55 8.39 -19.08
N ARG A 270 15.22 7.23 -18.94
CA ARG A 270 15.74 6.75 -17.65
C ARG A 270 16.75 7.68 -16.99
N ALA A 271 17.44 8.53 -17.75
CA ALA A 271 18.32 9.55 -17.19
C ALA A 271 17.58 10.51 -16.25
N GLU A 272 16.29 10.77 -16.51
CA GLU A 272 15.42 11.60 -15.67
C GLU A 272 15.26 11.01 -14.26
N LEU A 273 15.41 9.70 -14.06
CA LEU A 273 15.35 9.06 -12.74
C LEU A 273 16.44 9.56 -11.78
N SER A 274 17.49 10.19 -12.32
CA SER A 274 18.58 10.76 -11.53
C SER A 274 18.40 12.24 -11.18
N ASP A 275 17.35 12.88 -11.69
CA ASP A 275 17.07 14.30 -11.53
C ASP A 275 15.59 14.58 -11.20
N ASP A 276 15.25 15.86 -11.03
CA ASP A 276 13.90 16.28 -10.63
C ASP A 276 12.85 16.17 -11.74
N ARG A 277 13.25 15.92 -13.00
CA ARG A 277 12.30 15.75 -14.11
C ARG A 277 11.43 14.52 -13.89
N ALA A 278 11.97 13.44 -13.30
CA ALA A 278 11.17 12.27 -12.96
C ALA A 278 10.11 12.57 -11.89
N VAL A 279 10.44 13.43 -10.91
CA VAL A 279 9.49 13.88 -9.88
C VAL A 279 8.39 14.74 -10.51
N GLU A 280 8.77 15.68 -11.36
CA GLU A 280 7.83 16.54 -12.08
C GLU A 280 6.90 15.73 -12.99
N ARG A 281 7.46 14.79 -13.75
CA ARG A 281 6.70 13.89 -14.62
C ARG A 281 5.65 13.10 -13.84
N LEU A 282 6.04 12.56 -12.68
CA LEU A 282 5.13 11.81 -11.82
C LEU A 282 4.03 12.70 -11.23
N ARG A 283 4.37 13.93 -10.80
CA ARG A 283 3.38 14.91 -10.29
C ARG A 283 2.38 15.33 -11.36
N ASN A 284 2.84 15.46 -12.60
CA ASN A 284 2.03 15.89 -13.73
C ASN A 284 1.35 14.73 -14.47
N TYR A 285 1.38 13.51 -13.91
CA TYR A 285 0.78 12.29 -14.50
C TYR A 285 1.30 11.94 -15.90
N ARG A 286 2.47 12.46 -16.29
CA ARG A 286 3.13 12.27 -17.61
C ARG A 286 3.92 10.96 -17.72
N VAL A 287 3.68 10.02 -16.81
CA VAL A 287 4.14 8.61 -16.89
C VAL A 287 3.02 7.69 -17.37
N VAL A 288 1.88 8.25 -17.74
CA VAL A 288 0.76 7.53 -18.37
C VAL A 288 0.83 7.86 -19.85
N ASP A 289 1.16 6.88 -20.67
CA ASP A 289 1.07 7.08 -22.11
C ASP A 289 -0.40 7.28 -22.51
N PRO A 290 -0.69 8.17 -23.48
CA PRO A 290 -2.02 8.26 -24.04
C PRO A 290 -2.37 6.88 -24.61
N PHE A 291 -3.39 6.26 -24.02
CA PHE A 291 -3.85 4.90 -24.32
C PHE A 291 -3.62 4.50 -25.79
N PRO A 292 -2.90 3.41 -26.10
CA PRO A 292 -3.28 2.62 -27.24
C PRO A 292 -4.62 1.98 -26.86
N GLY A 293 -5.70 2.50 -27.47
CA GLY A 293 -7.03 1.88 -27.42
C GLY A 293 -6.98 0.46 -27.92
#